data_AF-A0A2T0QQP8-F1
#
_entry.id   AF-A0A2T0QQP8-F1
#
_cell.length_a   1.000
_cell.length_b   1.000
_cell.length_c   1.000
_cell.angle_alpha   90.00
_cell.angle_beta   90.00
_cell.angle_gamma   90.00
#
_symmetry.space_group_name_H-M   'P 1'
#
loop_
_entity.id
_entity.type
_entity.pdbx_description
1 polymer ?
#
loop_
_entity_poly.entity_id
_entity_poly.type
_entity_poly.pdbx_seq_one_letter_code
_entity_poly.pdbx_strand_id
1 'polypeptide(L)' 'MMTYAIFTPSGELLAYYSSEVPPTLEQMADHCAEINGFADRDEWVEVSGADSIAYAPLH' A
#
# COMPACT_ATOMS: atom_id res chain seq x y z
N MET A 1 -4.53 -15.21 -8.66
CA MET A 1 -4.10 -14.40 -7.50
C MET A 1 -2.72 -13.84 -7.83
N MET A 2 -2.63 -12.52 -7.95
CA MET A 2 -1.39 -11.79 -8.22
C MET A 2 -0.96 -11.08 -6.93
N THR A 3 0.32 -11.14 -6.61
CA THR A 3 0.88 -10.41 -5.46
C THR A 3 1.48 -9.11 -5.95
N TYR A 4 1.21 -8.02 -5.26
CA TYR A 4 1.76 -6.71 -5.54
C TYR A 4 2.65 -6.29 -4.36
N ALA A 5 3.86 -5.86 -4.64
CA ALA A 5 4.70 -5.18 -3.67
C ALA A 5 4.39 -3.68 -3.71
N ILE A 6 4.10 -3.10 -2.56
CA ILE A 6 3.79 -1.67 -2.38
C ILE A 6 5.02 -1.00 -1.77
N PHE A 7 5.40 0.15 -2.30
CA PHE A 7 6.59 0.89 -1.92
C PHE A 7 6.29 2.36 -1.65
N THR A 8 7.14 2.99 -0.84
CA THR A 8 7.25 4.45 -0.78
C THR A 8 7.82 4.99 -2.09
N PRO A 9 7.67 6.29 -2.39
CA PRO A 9 8.30 6.92 -3.56
C PRO A 9 9.83 6.84 -3.51
N SER A 10 10.41 6.68 -2.32
CA SER A 10 11.84 6.48 -2.09
C SER A 10 12.29 5.04 -2.34
N GLY A 11 11.37 4.11 -2.64
CA GLY A 11 11.65 2.70 -2.95
C GLY A 11 11.69 1.78 -1.73
N GLU A 12 11.26 2.25 -0.56
CA GLU A 12 11.16 1.41 0.65
C GLU A 12 9.91 0.55 0.58
N LEU A 13 10.02 -0.75 0.89
CA LEU A 13 8.90 -1.68 0.87
C LEU A 13 7.94 -1.38 2.03
N LEU A 14 6.68 -1.09 1.72
CA LEU A 14 5.60 -0.84 2.68
C LEU A 14 4.83 -2.11 3.01
N ALA A 15 4.42 -2.87 1.98
CA ALA A 15 3.50 -3.98 2.15
C ALA A 15 3.51 -4.94 0.95
N TYR A 16 2.93 -6.12 1.15
CA TYR A 16 2.52 -7.01 0.06
C TYR A 16 1.01 -7.12 0.05
N TYR A 17 0.41 -6.92 -1.11
CA TYR A 17 -1.04 -7.01 -1.31
C TYR A 17 -1.35 -8.07 -2.34
N SER A 18 -2.15 -9.06 -1.97
CA SER A 18 -2.52 -10.15 -2.88
C SER A 18 -3.98 -10.02 -3.28
N SER A 19 -4.25 -9.99 -4.59
CA SER A 19 -5.62 -9.88 -5.10
C SER A 19 -5.83 -10.70 -6.37
N GLU A 20 -7.06 -11.14 -6.59
CA GLU A 20 -7.47 -11.84 -7.82
C GLU A 20 -7.72 -10.88 -8.98
N VAL A 21 -8.07 -9.63 -8.67
CA VAL A 21 -8.27 -8.54 -9.64
C VAL A 21 -7.25 -7.43 -9.39
N PRO A 22 -6.89 -6.64 -10.41
CA PRO A 22 -6.01 -5.48 -10.23
C PRO A 22 -6.61 -4.53 -9.18
N PRO A 23 -5.93 -4.30 -8.05
CA PRO A 23 -6.43 -3.40 -7.02
C PRO A 23 -6.29 -1.95 -7.44
N THR A 24 -7.11 -1.09 -6.83
CA THR A 24 -6.89 0.36 -6.92
C THR A 24 -5.77 0.79 -5.96
N LEU A 25 -5.17 1.95 -6.23
CA LEU A 25 -4.22 2.58 -5.31
C LEU A 25 -4.83 2.80 -3.93
N GLU A 26 -6.12 3.12 -3.89
CA GLU A 26 -6.86 3.32 -2.65
C GLU A 26 -6.90 2.05 -1.81
N GLN A 27 -7.25 0.91 -2.40
CA GLN A 27 -7.27 -0.38 -1.70
C GLN A 27 -5.89 -0.79 -1.18
N MET A 28 -4.84 -0.47 -1.94
CA MET A 28 -3.46 -0.71 -1.52
C MET A 28 -3.06 0.18 -0.33
N ALA A 29 -3.45 1.45 -0.36
CA ALA A 29 -3.19 2.39 0.72
C ALA A 29 -4.00 2.06 1.99
N ASP A 30 -5.28 1.68 1.85
CA ASP A 30 -6.11 1.21 2.95
C ASP A 30 -5.49 -0.03 3.60
N HIS A 31 -4.98 -0.96 2.79
CA HIS A 31 -4.26 -2.11 3.32
C HIS A 31 -2.98 -1.72 4.07
N CYS A 32 -2.21 -0.76 3.55
CA CYS A 32 -1.05 -0.23 4.27
C CYS A 32 -1.43 0.39 5.61
N ALA A 33 -2.53 1.13 5.69
CA ALA A 33 -3.03 1.68 6.95
C ALA A 33 -3.41 0.56 7.94
N GLU A 34 -4.19 -0.42 7.48
CA GLU A 34 -4.68 -1.54 8.30
C GLU A 34 -3.53 -2.36 8.91
N ILE A 35 -2.53 -2.74 8.11
CA ILE A 35 -1.40 -3.57 8.60
C ILE A 35 -0.49 -2.81 9.57
N ASN A 36 -0.47 -1.48 9.50
CA ASN A 36 0.28 -0.63 10.41
C ASN A 36 -0.54 -0.20 11.64
N GLY A 37 -1.81 -0.62 11.73
CA GLY A 37 -2.68 -0.37 12.88
C GLY A 37 -3.29 1.04 12.93
N PHE A 38 -3.33 1.75 11.81
CA PHE A 38 -3.99 3.05 11.71
C PHE A 38 -5.50 2.88 11.53
N ALA A 39 -6.27 3.87 12.02
CA ALA A 39 -7.72 3.85 11.92
C ALA A 39 -8.21 3.96 10.46
N ASP A 40 -7.48 4.72 9.65
CA ASP A 40 -7.79 4.96 8.26
C ASP A 40 -6.54 5.40 7.48
N ARG A 41 -6.71 5.50 6.16
CA ARG A 41 -5.67 5.91 5.22
C ARG A 41 -5.18 7.33 5.46
N ASP A 42 -6.04 8.27 5.84
CA ASP A 42 -5.65 9.66 6.07
C ASP A 42 -4.70 9.75 7.26
N GLU A 43 -5.04 9.09 8.38
CA GLU A 43 -4.16 9.00 9.56
C GLU A 43 -2.81 8.37 9.21
N TRP A 44 -2.81 7.30 8.41
CA TRP A 44 -1.58 6.68 7.94
C TRP A 44 -0.74 7.63 7.07
N VAL A 45 -1.35 8.35 6.12
CA VAL A 45 -0.66 9.29 5.24
C VAL A 45 -0.07 10.45 6.04
N GLU A 46 -0.80 11.01 7.01
CA GLU A 46 -0.31 12.10 7.85
C GLU A 46 0.91 11.69 8.69
N VAL A 47 0.92 10.46 9.22
CA VAL A 47 2.02 9.96 10.06
C VAL A 47 3.21 9.47 9.25
N SER A 48 2.97 8.77 8.15
CA SER A 48 4.03 8.17 7.32
C SER A 48 4.63 9.14 6.30
N GLY A 49 3.92 10.22 5.94
CA GLY A 49 4.29 11.11 4.83
C GLY A 49 4.19 10.42 3.46
N ALA A 50 3.46 9.30 3.38
CA ALA A 50 3.28 8.54 2.15
C ALA A 50 2.18 9.15 1.26
N ASP A 51 2.34 10.42 0.86
CA ASP A 51 1.44 11.12 -0.09
C ASP A 51 1.25 10.37 -1.42
N SER A 52 2.18 9.48 -1.76
CA SER A 52 2.07 8.59 -2.91
C SER A 52 2.70 7.23 -2.61
N ILE A 53 2.17 6.20 -3.26
CA ILE A 53 2.71 4.84 -3.24
C ILE A 53 3.04 4.38 -4.65
N ALA A 54 4.11 3.63 -4.78
CA ALA A 54 4.43 2.88 -5.99
C ALA A 54 4.06 1.40 -5.77
N TYR A 55 3.70 0.69 -6.82
CA TYR A 55 3.45 -0.75 -6.74
C TYR A 55 3.99 -1.51 -7.94
N ALA A 56 4.40 -2.75 -7.72
CA ALA A 56 4.86 -3.64 -8.77
C ALA A 56 4.25 -5.04 -8.59
N PRO A 57 3.70 -5.67 -9.66
CA PRO A 57 3.28 -7.06 -9.60
C PRO A 57 4.50 -7.98 -9.48
N LEU A 58 4.38 -9.01 -8.64
CA LEU A 58 5.35 -10.09 -8.49
C LEU A 58 4.87 -11.30 -9.32
N HIS A 59 5.78 -11.87 -10.12
CA HIS A 59 5.57 -13.04 -10.96
C HIS A 59 6.03 -14.33 -10.29
#